data_AF-A0A7Y3JHB2-F1
#
_entry.id   AF-A0A7Y3JHB2-F1
#
_cell.length_a   1.000
_cell.length_b   1.000
_cell.length_c   1.000
_cell.angle_alpha   90.00
_cell.angle_beta   90.00
_cell.angle_gamma   90.00
#
_symmetry.space_group_name_H-M   'P 1'
#
loop_
_entity.id
_entity.type
_entity.pdbx_description
1 polymer ?
#
loop_
_entity_poly.entity_id
_entity_poly.type
_entity_poly.pdbx_seq_one_letter_code
_entity_poly.pdbx_strand_id
1 'polypeptide(L)' 'GILVQTGEGLLALRELQLAGRKPLDFRSFVNGARDFVGSRLGEEI' A
#
# COMPACT_ATOMS: atom_id res chain seq x y z
N GLY A 1 -4.73 -8.48 -1.96
CA GLY A 1 -4.72 -7.11 -1.43
C GLY A 1 -3.43 -6.93 -0.66
N ILE A 2 -2.98 -5.70 -0.51
CA ILE A 2 -1.92 -5.38 0.45
C ILE A 2 -2.56 -5.32 1.84
N LEU A 3 -1.97 -6.00 2.83
CA LEU A 3 -2.47 -5.95 4.21
C LEU A 3 -1.72 -4.88 4.98
N VAL A 4 -2.47 -4.00 5.63
CA VAL A 4 -1.94 -2.96 6.50
C VAL A 4 -2.47 -3.22 7.90
N GLN A 5 -1.56 -3.31 8.86
CA GLN A 5 -1.92 -3.36 10.28
C GLN A 5 -2.49 -2.00 10.69
N THR A 6 -3.68 -2.01 11.27
CA THR A 6 -4.32 -0.82 11.86
C THR A 6 -4.21 -0.87 13.38
N GLY A 7 -4.73 0.13 14.10
CA GLY A 7 -4.79 0.09 15.56
C GLY A 7 -5.55 -1.14 16.08
N GLU A 8 -6.62 -1.53 15.37
CA GLU A 8 -7.37 -2.76 15.58
C GLU A 8 -7.60 -3.47 14.24
N GLY A 9 -7.27 -4.75 14.13
CA GLY A 9 -7.48 -5.55 12.92
C GLY A 9 -6.54 -5.27 11.75
N LEU A 10 -6.95 -5.72 10.56
CA LEU A 10 -6.21 -5.59 9.30
C LEU A 10 -7.05 -4.89 8.24
N LEU A 11 -6.45 -3.95 7.51
CA LEU A 11 -7.03 -3.33 6.33
C LEU A 11 -6.44 -3.91 5.04
N ALA A 12 -7.29 -4.39 4.13
CA ALA A 12 -6.87 -4.95 2.85
C ALA A 12 -7.02 -3.93 1.71
N LEU A 13 -5.92 -3.30 1.29
CA LEU A 13 -5.90 -2.40 0.14
C LEU A 13 -6.02 -3.19 -1.18
N ARG A 14 -6.94 -2.77 -2.05
CA ARG A 14 -7.25 -3.44 -3.31
C ARG A 14 -6.81 -2.66 -4.54
N GLU A 15 -6.87 -1.34 -4.45
CA GLU A 15 -6.44 -0.39 -5.47
C GLU A 15 -5.67 0.74 -4.80
N LEU A 16 -4.59 1.21 -5.43
CA LEU A 16 -3.75 2.29 -4.93
C LEU A 16 -3.31 3.18 -6.09
N GLN A 17 -3.05 4.45 -5.78
CA GLN A 17 -2.55 5.42 -6.75
C GLN A 17 -1.32 6.12 -6.20
N LEU A 18 -0.18 5.96 -6.85
CA LEU A 18 0.99 6.81 -6.58
C LEU A 18 0.69 8.24 -7.06
N ALA A 19 1.21 9.24 -6.34
CA ALA A 19 1.05 10.63 -6.69
C ALA A 19 1.47 10.90 -8.14
N GLY A 20 0.59 11.55 -8.93
CA GLY A 20 0.83 11.84 -10.35
C GLY A 20 0.78 10.63 -11.29
N ARG A 21 0.39 9.44 -10.82
CA ARG A 21 0.23 8.21 -11.64
C ARG A 21 -1.23 7.81 -11.76
N LYS A 22 -1.54 6.88 -12.66
CA LYS A 22 -2.87 6.27 -12.74
C LYS A 22 -3.10 5.33 -11.54
N PRO A 23 -4.35 5.16 -11.08
CA PRO A 23 -4.69 4.10 -10.13
C PRO A 23 -4.35 2.72 -10.70
N LEU A 24 -3.94 1.80 -9.83
CA LEU A 24 -3.57 0.42 -10.16
C LEU A 24 -4.15 -0.55 -9.15
N ASP A 25 -4.51 -1.74 -9.61
CA ASP A 25 -4.84 -2.84 -8.70
C ASP A 25 -3.60 -3.26 -7.88
N PHE A 26 -3.85 -3.89 -6.74
CA PHE A 26 -2.79 -4.23 -5.79
C PHE A 26 -1.65 -5.10 -6.39
N ARG A 27 -1.92 -5.97 -7.37
CA ARG A 27 -0.88 -6.82 -7.98
C ARG A 27 0.03 -5.97 -8.85
N SER A 28 -0.58 -5.14 -9.70
CA SER A 28 0.16 -4.21 -10.56
C SER A 28 0.98 -3.21 -9.75
N PHE A 29 0.44 -2.73 -8.62
CA PHE A 29 1.16 -1.85 -7.70
C PHE A 29 2.41 -2.52 -7.09
N VAL A 30 2.26 -3.73 -6.52
CA VAL A 30 3.38 -4.44 -5.86
C VAL A 30 4.49 -4.80 -6.84
N ASN A 31 4.17 -5.10 -8.09
CA ASN A 31 5.19 -5.36 -9.13
C ASN A 31 6.16 -4.18 -9.33
N GLY A 32 5.72 -2.94 -9.07
CA GLY A 32 6.53 -1.73 -9.17
C GLY A 32 7.13 -1.23 -7.84
N ALA A 33 6.68 -1.78 -6.71
CA ALA A 33 7.03 -1.30 -5.37
C ALA A 33 7.89 -2.34 -4.62
N ARG A 34 9.20 -2.25 -4.80
CA ARG A 34 10.18 -3.04 -4.04
C ARG A 34 10.22 -2.61 -2.57
N ASP A 35 10.57 -3.53 -1.68
CA ASP A 35 10.75 -3.30 -0.24
C ASP A 35 9.51 -2.73 0.48
N PHE A 36 8.32 -2.97 -0.08
CA PHE A 36 7.07 -2.43 0.43
C PHE A 36 6.54 -3.18 1.66
N VAL A 37 6.81 -4.50 1.76
CA VAL A 37 6.35 -5.32 2.89
C VAL A 37 7.14 -4.98 4.15
N GLY A 38 6.43 -4.71 5.25
CA GLY A 38 7.03 -4.30 6.52
C GLY A 38 7.27 -2.79 6.65
N SER A 39 6.97 -2.01 5.60
CA SER A 39 7.01 -0.55 5.68
C SER A 39 5.92 0.01 6.61
N ARG A 40 6.20 1.17 7.20
CA ARG A 40 5.24 1.93 8.02
C ARG A 40 4.66 3.07 7.19
N LEU A 41 3.34 3.21 7.20
CA LEU A 41 2.64 4.27 6.47
C LEU A 41 2.38 5.46 7.40
N GLY A 42 2.60 6.68 6.91
CA GLY A 42 2.21 7.92 7.58
C GLY A 42 3.06 8.30 8.80
N GLU A 43 4.39 8.11 8.75
CA GLU A 43 5.26 8.69 9.79
C GLU A 43 5.05 10.20 9.88
N GLU A 44 4.88 10.71 11.10
CA GLU A 44 4.88 12.15 11.38
C GLU A 44 6.24 12.74 11.01
N ILE A 45 6.22 13.85 10.28
CA ILE A 45 7.38 14.69 10.01
C ILE A 45 7.60 15.61 11.21
#